data_AF-A0A4R2KI94-F1
#
_entry.id   AF-A0A4R2KI94-F1
#
_cell.length_a   1.000
_cell.length_b   1.000
_cell.length_c   1.000
_cell.angle_alpha   90.00
_cell.angle_beta   90.00
_cell.angle_gamma   90.00
#
_symmetry.space_group_name_H-M   'P 1'
#
loop_
_entity.id
_entity.type
_entity.pdbx_description
1 polymer ?
#
loop_
_entity_poly.entity_id
_entity_poly.type
_entity_poly.pdbx_seq_one_letter_code
_entity_poly.pdbx_strand_id
1 'polypeptide(L)'
;MKRMVAGPNSGRALDAAALDAHAWLGLMISAALYLICLSGALAVFNQEFERWEQPAVEEDTRVRPELAAQGLEHFVERYGRDTGHFHVVFPTSGIPRLVVENDDIAHFVRDDATLGAVESAPWTRMLIDLHYYLHLPKNVGMILVSVCGALLVALIVSGVLAHPRIVRDAFRFRRGGNGTQANIDLHNRLSVWGLPFHLTIAVTGAYYGLVGLLVSLAAHAFFDGDTQAVTAPVFAPEPSGYGVEGAELPDIARAVDHVLREDPEGRPIFLTIHDPGTVDEFVEIYVQQPGRLIYSENYRFSPDGELIGRGGYRDGAGGKQFVYSLYRIHFGDFAGVGTKVLYFILGMMLAVVSATGVSIWLGKRKRRTMMDALWPAFVWGTPIALATSAIATLAGGAGIAGWVFWLVLLVTTSLGARLDAGLVRQRYPLLLGGCLITLVVLYVAHNGSAALHVASWPVTASLLCFAFALLWPLSYNRLRRPQGRAGDSLARR
;
A
#
# COMPACT_ATOMS: atom_id res chain seq x y z
N MET A 1 -44.16 -30.66 18.02
CA MET A 1 -42.91 -30.00 17.56
C MET A 1 -41.71 -30.80 18.05
N LYS A 2 -41.11 -31.63 17.17
CA LYS A 2 -39.86 -32.34 17.45
C LYS A 2 -38.71 -31.31 17.49
N ARG A 3 -38.09 -31.13 18.66
CA ARG A 3 -36.75 -30.54 18.74
C ARG A 3 -35.80 -31.49 18.01
N MET A 4 -35.28 -31.06 16.85
CA MET A 4 -34.11 -31.70 16.24
C MET A 4 -32.92 -31.49 17.17
N VAL A 5 -32.62 -32.53 17.95
CA VAL A 5 -31.36 -32.63 18.67
C VAL A 5 -30.29 -32.87 17.62
N ALA A 6 -29.48 -31.84 17.36
CA ALA A 6 -28.28 -31.97 16.55
C ALA A 6 -27.38 -33.05 17.18
N GLY A 7 -27.17 -34.16 16.45
CA GLY A 7 -26.37 -35.27 16.96
C GLY A 7 -24.90 -34.87 17.19
N PRO A 8 -24.17 -35.59 18.06
CA PRO A 8 -22.77 -35.30 18.42
C PRO A 8 -21.77 -35.33 17.25
N ASN A 9 -22.18 -35.79 16.07
CA ASN A 9 -21.38 -35.76 14.83
C ASN A 9 -21.56 -34.51 13.96
N SER A 10 -22.55 -33.67 14.25
CA SER A 10 -22.84 -32.46 13.44
C SER A 10 -21.72 -31.42 13.55
N GLY A 11 -21.18 -31.18 14.75
CA GLY A 11 -20.06 -30.25 14.95
C GLY A 11 -18.78 -30.65 14.20
N ARG A 12 -18.39 -31.93 14.29
CA ARG A 12 -17.18 -32.45 13.61
C ARG A 12 -17.28 -32.42 12.08
N ALA A 13 -18.47 -32.63 11.53
CA ALA A 13 -18.71 -32.56 10.09
C ALA A 13 -18.65 -31.11 9.57
N LEU A 14 -19.18 -30.16 10.34
CA LEU A 14 -19.10 -28.73 10.03
C LEU A 14 -17.64 -28.22 10.10
N ASP A 15 -16.87 -28.65 11.10
CA ASP A 15 -15.44 -28.30 11.22
C ASP A 15 -14.62 -28.79 10.02
N ALA A 16 -14.89 -30.01 9.53
CA ALA A 16 -14.21 -30.58 8.38
C ALA A 16 -14.56 -29.87 7.07
N ALA A 17 -15.85 -29.59 6.84
CA ALA A 17 -16.30 -28.87 5.66
C ALA A 17 -15.77 -27.43 5.60
N ALA A 18 -15.72 -26.73 6.74
CA ALA A 18 -15.14 -25.40 6.84
C ALA A 18 -13.63 -25.41 6.53
N LEU A 19 -12.91 -26.43 7.01
CA LEU A 19 -11.48 -26.59 6.74
C LEU A 19 -11.20 -26.86 5.26
N ASP A 20 -12.00 -27.72 4.62
CA ASP A 20 -11.87 -28.03 3.19
C ASP A 20 -12.18 -26.81 2.32
N ALA A 21 -13.25 -26.06 2.65
CA ALA A 21 -13.60 -24.81 1.98
C ALA A 21 -12.48 -23.76 2.14
N HIS A 22 -11.95 -23.58 3.35
CA HIS A 22 -10.83 -22.68 3.63
C HIS A 22 -9.60 -23.04 2.80
N ALA A 23 -9.25 -24.32 2.75
CA ALA A 23 -8.08 -24.79 2.01
C ALA A 23 -8.21 -24.57 0.49
N TRP A 24 -9.37 -24.89 -0.10
CA TRP A 24 -9.62 -24.69 -1.52
C TRP A 24 -9.68 -23.22 -1.90
N LEU A 25 -10.45 -22.43 -1.16
CA LEU A 25 -10.55 -21.00 -1.41
C LEU A 25 -9.18 -20.33 -1.29
N GLY A 26 -8.42 -20.67 -0.24
CA GLY A 26 -7.08 -20.16 -0.03
C GLY A 26 -6.16 -20.49 -1.21
N LEU A 27 -6.14 -21.75 -1.67
CA LEU A 27 -5.30 -22.17 -2.79
C LEU A 27 -5.60 -21.43 -4.09
N MET A 28 -6.88 -21.15 -4.37
CA MET A 28 -7.30 -20.46 -5.60
C MET A 28 -6.78 -19.03 -5.69
N ILE A 29 -6.70 -18.31 -4.56
CA ILE A 29 -6.37 -16.88 -4.55
C ILE A 29 -5.01 -16.55 -3.93
N SER A 30 -4.29 -17.52 -3.37
CA SER A 30 -3.05 -17.29 -2.62
C SER A 30 -1.97 -16.54 -3.40
N ALA A 31 -1.83 -16.78 -4.70
CA ALA A 31 -0.84 -16.07 -5.52
C ALA A 31 -1.17 -14.57 -5.63
N ALA A 32 -2.44 -14.23 -5.87
CA ALA A 32 -2.91 -12.85 -5.90
C ALA A 32 -2.83 -12.20 -4.51
N LEU A 33 -3.29 -12.89 -3.46
CA LEU A 33 -3.17 -12.39 -2.08
C LEU A 33 -1.71 -12.15 -1.68
N TYR A 34 -0.79 -13.02 -2.07
CA TYR A 34 0.63 -12.81 -1.80
C TYR A 34 1.15 -11.53 -2.46
N LEU A 35 0.83 -11.31 -3.74
CA LEU A 35 1.20 -10.08 -4.46
C LEU A 35 0.61 -8.85 -3.78
N ILE A 36 -0.70 -8.84 -3.53
CA ILE A 36 -1.44 -7.73 -2.92
C ILE A 36 -0.91 -7.42 -1.52
N CYS A 37 -0.66 -8.43 -0.69
CA CYS A 37 -0.20 -8.22 0.68
C CYS A 37 1.26 -7.75 0.72
N LEU A 38 2.13 -8.27 -0.14
CA LEU A 38 3.52 -7.83 -0.22
C LEU A 38 3.61 -6.40 -0.78
N SER A 39 2.92 -6.10 -1.88
CA SER A 39 2.92 -4.76 -2.46
C SER A 39 2.27 -3.75 -1.51
N GLY A 40 1.16 -4.13 -0.86
CA GLY A 40 0.48 -3.29 0.12
C GLY A 40 1.32 -2.99 1.35
N ALA A 41 2.02 -4.00 1.90
CA ALA A 41 2.93 -3.80 3.03
C ALA A 41 4.04 -2.80 2.69
N LEU A 42 4.59 -2.85 1.47
CA LEU A 42 5.60 -1.89 1.01
C LEU A 42 4.98 -0.51 0.72
N ALA A 43 3.79 -0.46 0.12
CA ALA A 43 3.09 0.77 -0.27
C ALA A 43 2.73 1.67 0.93
N VAL A 44 2.74 1.14 2.16
CA VAL A 44 2.67 1.95 3.40
C VAL A 44 3.76 3.03 3.46
N PHE A 45 4.90 2.78 2.80
CA PHE A 45 6.02 3.71 2.70
C PHE A 45 6.06 4.48 1.37
N ASN A 46 4.92 4.63 0.67
CA ASN A 46 4.89 5.32 -0.63
C ASN A 46 5.51 6.73 -0.55
N GLN A 47 5.17 7.51 0.48
CA GLN A 47 5.71 8.86 0.65
C GLN A 47 7.24 8.87 0.80
N GLU A 48 7.79 7.89 1.53
CA GLU A 48 9.23 7.73 1.67
C GLU A 48 9.88 7.29 0.35
N PHE A 49 9.20 6.48 -0.47
CA PHE A 49 9.70 6.10 -1.78
C PHE A 49 9.62 7.25 -2.80
N GLU A 50 8.57 8.06 -2.79
CA GLU A 50 8.45 9.27 -3.62
C GLU A 50 9.59 10.26 -3.32
N ARG A 51 9.85 10.50 -2.04
CA ARG A 51 10.99 11.32 -1.59
C ARG A 51 12.33 10.71 -2.00
N TRP A 52 12.46 9.40 -1.90
CA TRP A 52 13.64 8.65 -2.33
C TRP A 52 13.86 8.72 -3.85
N GLU A 53 12.81 8.72 -4.68
CA GLU A 53 12.93 8.84 -6.14
C GLU A 53 13.34 10.24 -6.61
N GLN A 54 12.99 11.29 -5.86
CA GLN A 54 13.38 12.67 -6.16
C GLN A 54 14.08 13.34 -4.98
N PRO A 55 15.32 12.93 -4.64
CA PRO A 55 15.97 13.32 -3.40
C PRO A 55 16.59 14.73 -3.43
N ALA A 56 16.69 15.34 -4.60
CA ALA A 56 17.26 16.68 -4.78
C ALA A 56 16.23 17.81 -4.60
N VAL A 57 14.95 17.48 -4.45
CA VAL A 57 13.88 18.46 -4.23
C VAL A 57 13.94 18.94 -2.78
N GLU A 58 13.95 20.27 -2.61
CA GLU A 58 13.98 20.92 -1.30
C GLU A 58 12.74 20.57 -0.47
N GLU A 59 12.93 20.48 0.84
CA GLU A 59 11.88 20.11 1.78
C GLU A 59 11.61 21.26 2.76
N ASP A 60 10.34 21.66 2.88
CA ASP A 60 9.83 22.62 3.87
C ASP A 60 8.57 22.03 4.49
N THR A 61 8.32 22.30 5.77
CA THR A 61 7.12 21.82 6.48
C THR A 61 6.10 22.93 6.74
N ARG A 62 6.43 24.18 6.38
CA ARG A 62 5.58 25.33 6.63
C ARG A 62 4.58 25.52 5.49
N VAL A 63 3.32 25.70 5.86
CA VAL A 63 2.29 26.20 4.95
C VAL A 63 2.49 27.71 4.80
N ARG A 64 2.77 28.15 3.56
CA ARG A 64 2.94 29.56 3.19
C ARG A 64 1.88 29.94 2.15
N PRO A 65 0.76 30.57 2.56
CA PRO A 65 -0.37 30.86 1.68
C PRO A 65 0.01 31.66 0.44
N GLU A 66 0.84 32.69 0.60
CA GLU A 66 1.26 33.56 -0.49
C GLU A 66 2.18 32.83 -1.47
N LEU A 67 3.07 31.96 -0.97
CA LEU A 67 3.93 31.16 -1.84
C LEU A 67 3.10 30.17 -2.67
N ALA A 68 2.07 29.57 -2.06
CA ALA A 68 1.17 28.65 -2.74
C ALA A 68 0.36 29.35 -3.84
N ALA A 69 -0.17 30.55 -3.55
CA ALA A 69 -0.87 31.38 -4.54
C ALA A 69 0.05 31.75 -5.72
N GLN A 70 1.24 32.28 -5.45
CA GLN A 70 2.20 32.65 -6.50
C GLN A 70 2.67 31.44 -7.32
N GLY A 71 2.87 30.30 -6.68
CA GLY A 71 3.21 29.05 -7.36
C GLY A 71 2.11 28.61 -8.32
N LEU A 72 0.84 28.71 -7.91
CA LEU A 72 -0.31 28.40 -8.75
C LEU A 72 -0.46 29.39 -9.90
N GLU A 73 -0.26 30.69 -9.65
CA GLU A 73 -0.27 31.72 -10.70
C GLU A 73 0.77 31.39 -11.79
N HIS A 74 2.03 31.16 -11.42
CA HIS A 74 3.07 30.76 -12.38
C HIS A 74 2.76 29.44 -13.10
N PHE A 75 2.09 28.50 -12.43
CA PHE A 75 1.65 27.25 -13.03
C PHE A 75 0.59 27.49 -14.12
N VAL A 76 -0.42 28.30 -13.80
CA VAL A 76 -1.51 28.66 -14.71
C VAL A 76 -1.01 29.51 -15.88
N GLU A 77 -0.06 30.41 -15.66
CA GLU A 77 0.61 31.15 -16.73
C GLU A 77 1.31 30.21 -17.74
N ARG A 78 1.88 29.11 -17.24
CA ARG A 78 2.60 28.13 -18.06
C ARG A 78 1.70 27.14 -18.80
N TYR A 79 0.64 26.66 -18.15
CA TYR A 79 -0.19 25.55 -18.64
C TYR A 79 -1.61 25.95 -19.04
N GLY A 80 -2.05 27.17 -18.75
CA GLY A 80 -3.41 27.65 -18.99
C GLY A 80 -4.39 27.21 -17.90
N ARG A 81 -5.69 27.52 -18.11
CA ARG A 81 -6.80 27.22 -17.17
C ARG A 81 -7.74 26.12 -17.62
N ASP A 82 -7.52 25.54 -18.79
CA ASP A 82 -8.39 24.52 -19.38
C ASP A 82 -8.10 23.15 -18.76
N THR A 83 -8.67 22.91 -17.57
CA THR A 83 -8.55 21.68 -16.77
C THR A 83 -9.81 21.51 -15.92
N GLY A 84 -10.15 20.29 -15.52
CA GLY A 84 -11.27 20.08 -14.60
C GLY A 84 -10.92 20.57 -13.19
N HIS A 85 -9.66 20.38 -12.79
CA HIS A 85 -9.19 20.76 -11.46
C HIS A 85 -7.78 21.36 -11.48
N PHE A 86 -7.55 22.27 -10.52
CA PHE A 86 -6.21 22.56 -10.02
C PHE A 86 -6.09 22.05 -8.60
N HIS A 87 -4.93 21.53 -8.25
CA HIS A 87 -4.61 21.19 -6.88
C HIS A 87 -3.35 21.90 -6.39
N VAL A 88 -3.38 22.22 -5.10
CA VAL A 88 -2.23 22.71 -4.34
C VAL A 88 -2.03 21.74 -3.19
N VAL A 89 -0.99 20.91 -3.26
CA VAL A 89 -0.66 19.97 -2.19
C VAL A 89 0.28 20.67 -1.22
N PHE A 90 -0.19 20.84 0.02
CA PHE A 90 0.58 21.54 1.04
C PHE A 90 1.65 20.63 1.64
N PRO A 91 2.77 21.21 2.10
CA PRO A 91 3.78 20.42 2.77
C PRO A 91 3.24 19.77 4.04
N THR A 92 3.41 18.45 4.15
CA THR A 92 3.04 17.66 5.33
C THR A 92 4.27 17.02 5.96
N SER A 93 4.11 16.37 7.12
CA SER A 93 5.21 15.60 7.73
C SER A 93 5.64 14.38 6.90
N GLY A 94 4.77 13.88 6.02
CA GLY A 94 5.05 12.74 5.15
C GLY A 94 5.76 13.15 3.87
N ILE A 95 5.17 14.14 3.17
CA ILE A 95 5.72 14.80 1.98
C ILE A 95 5.90 16.28 2.31
N PRO A 96 7.09 16.70 2.78
CA PRO A 96 7.38 18.09 3.14
C PRO A 96 7.71 18.92 1.90
N ARG A 97 6.81 18.96 0.92
CA ARG A 97 7.00 19.64 -0.36
C ARG A 97 5.69 20.32 -0.76
N LEU A 98 5.80 21.53 -1.31
CA LEU A 98 4.67 22.24 -1.92
C LEU A 98 4.59 21.82 -3.38
N VAL A 99 3.41 21.38 -3.82
CA VAL A 99 3.15 20.98 -5.21
C VAL A 99 1.95 21.77 -5.73
N VAL A 100 2.05 22.18 -6.98
CA VAL A 100 0.94 22.71 -7.78
C VAL A 100 0.74 21.81 -8.98
N GLU A 101 -0.50 21.42 -9.24
CA GLU A 101 -0.83 20.45 -10.28
C GLU A 101 -2.19 20.73 -10.93
N ASN A 102 -2.36 20.17 -12.12
CA ASN A 102 -3.66 19.99 -12.77
C ASN A 102 -3.90 18.50 -13.03
N ASP A 103 -4.92 18.16 -13.82
CA ASP A 103 -5.27 16.77 -14.12
C ASP A 103 -4.14 15.99 -14.87
N ASP A 104 -3.14 16.69 -15.44
CA ASP A 104 -2.12 16.11 -16.31
C ASP A 104 -0.68 16.16 -15.75
N ILE A 105 -0.31 17.25 -15.07
CA ILE A 105 1.06 17.53 -14.65
C ILE A 105 1.14 18.21 -13.28
N ALA A 106 2.17 17.82 -12.53
CA ALA A 106 2.46 18.33 -11.20
C ALA A 106 3.88 18.89 -11.13
N HIS A 107 4.05 20.04 -10.49
CA HIS A 107 5.33 20.70 -10.27
C HIS A 107 5.53 21.00 -8.79
N PHE A 108 6.73 20.74 -8.28
CA PHE A 108 7.13 21.31 -7.00
C PHE A 108 7.20 22.83 -7.09
N VAL A 109 7.00 23.55 -5.99
CA VAL A 109 7.20 25.00 -5.90
C VAL A 109 8.45 25.29 -5.08
N ARG A 110 9.35 26.12 -5.61
CA ARG A 110 10.56 26.57 -4.90
C ARG A 110 10.27 27.74 -3.97
N ASP A 111 11.21 28.04 -3.07
CA ASP A 111 11.10 29.15 -2.11
C ASP A 111 10.93 30.54 -2.74
N ASP A 112 11.33 30.70 -4.01
CA ASP A 112 11.18 31.92 -4.81
C ASP A 112 9.89 31.96 -5.65
N ALA A 113 8.93 31.07 -5.36
CA ALA A 113 7.67 30.86 -6.07
C ALA A 113 7.80 30.32 -7.50
N THR A 114 9.00 30.04 -7.99
CA THR A 114 9.17 29.49 -9.35
C THR A 114 8.85 27.99 -9.41
N LEU A 115 8.40 27.52 -10.58
CA LEU A 115 8.09 26.12 -10.81
C LEU A 115 9.34 25.24 -10.80
N GLY A 116 9.36 24.32 -9.84
CA GLY A 116 10.32 23.26 -9.59
C GLY A 116 10.41 22.19 -10.67
N ALA A 117 11.11 21.12 -10.32
CA ALA A 117 11.06 19.88 -11.11
C ALA A 117 9.61 19.35 -11.18
N VAL A 118 9.31 18.64 -12.27
CA VAL A 118 8.06 17.88 -12.40
C VAL A 118 8.06 16.78 -11.35
N GLU A 119 6.95 16.59 -10.65
CA GLU A 119 6.78 15.47 -9.73
C GLU A 119 6.82 14.14 -10.51
N SER A 120 7.67 13.22 -10.07
CA SER A 120 7.90 11.97 -10.76
C SER A 120 8.35 10.88 -9.79
N ALA A 121 7.45 9.93 -9.53
CA ALA A 121 7.71 8.75 -8.72
C ALA A 121 7.27 7.47 -9.44
N PRO A 122 7.88 7.14 -10.60
CA PRO A 122 7.39 6.08 -11.47
C PRO A 122 7.48 4.67 -10.88
N TRP A 123 8.51 4.37 -10.08
CA TRP A 123 8.58 3.08 -9.40
C TRP A 123 7.55 2.99 -8.27
N THR A 124 7.35 4.08 -7.51
CA THR A 124 6.34 4.12 -6.45
C THR A 124 4.93 3.98 -7.03
N ARG A 125 4.64 4.67 -8.13
CA ARG A 125 3.38 4.53 -8.88
C ARG A 125 3.17 3.10 -9.38
N MET A 126 4.20 2.46 -9.93
CA MET A 126 4.15 1.04 -10.31
C MET A 126 3.85 0.13 -9.11
N LEU A 127 4.49 0.35 -7.95
CA LEU A 127 4.23 -0.43 -6.75
C LEU A 127 2.77 -0.28 -6.26
N ILE A 128 2.24 0.94 -6.27
CA ILE A 128 0.85 1.23 -5.89
C ILE A 128 -0.12 0.60 -6.89
N ASP A 129 0.13 0.74 -8.20
CA ASP A 129 -0.71 0.15 -9.25
C ASP A 129 -0.70 -1.39 -9.21
N LEU A 130 0.40 -2.01 -8.80
CA LEU A 130 0.45 -3.45 -8.52
C LEU A 130 -0.48 -3.82 -7.37
N HIS A 131 -0.57 -2.99 -6.32
CA HIS A 131 -1.45 -3.23 -5.18
C HIS A 131 -2.93 -2.99 -5.50
N TYR A 132 -3.25 -1.86 -6.15
CA TYR A 132 -4.63 -1.46 -6.44
C TYR A 132 -5.26 -2.21 -7.61
N TYR A 133 -4.46 -2.46 -8.64
CA TYR A 133 -4.96 -2.92 -9.93
C TYR A 133 -4.31 -4.20 -10.42
N LEU A 134 -3.25 -4.68 -9.75
CA LEU A 134 -2.38 -5.75 -10.28
C LEU A 134 -1.86 -5.43 -11.70
N HIS A 135 -1.67 -4.15 -12.02
CA HIS A 135 -1.39 -3.64 -13.37
C HIS A 135 -2.41 -4.02 -14.45
N LEU A 136 -3.63 -4.41 -14.07
CA LEU A 136 -4.77 -4.58 -14.98
C LEU A 136 -5.44 -3.23 -15.26
N PRO A 137 -6.34 -3.12 -16.27
CA PRO A 137 -7.14 -1.92 -16.48
C PRO A 137 -7.85 -1.51 -15.17
N LYS A 138 -7.73 -0.22 -14.80
CA LYS A 138 -8.07 0.30 -13.45
C LYS A 138 -9.40 -0.23 -12.89
N ASN A 139 -10.48 -0.18 -13.68
CA ASN A 139 -11.80 -0.67 -13.27
C ASN A 139 -11.81 -2.18 -12.96
N VAL A 140 -11.17 -2.99 -13.82
CA VAL A 140 -11.11 -4.45 -13.66
C VAL A 140 -10.18 -4.82 -12.49
N GLY A 141 -9.02 -4.18 -12.43
CA GLY A 141 -8.03 -4.40 -11.37
C GLY A 141 -8.59 -4.08 -9.99
N MET A 142 -9.26 -2.93 -9.84
CA MET A 142 -9.86 -2.51 -8.58
C MET A 142 -10.93 -3.50 -8.11
N ILE A 143 -11.84 -3.90 -9.00
CA ILE A 143 -12.86 -4.91 -8.67
C ILE A 143 -12.20 -6.23 -8.26
N LEU A 144 -11.20 -6.71 -9.01
CA LEU A 144 -10.54 -7.98 -8.72
C LEU A 144 -9.84 -7.97 -7.35
N VAL A 145 -9.07 -6.91 -7.06
CA VAL A 145 -8.37 -6.75 -5.78
C VAL A 145 -9.38 -6.66 -4.62
N SER A 146 -10.48 -5.93 -4.79
CA SER A 146 -11.53 -5.84 -3.76
C SER A 146 -12.29 -7.14 -3.56
N VAL A 147 -12.52 -7.93 -4.62
CA VAL A 147 -13.04 -9.30 -4.49
C VAL A 147 -12.05 -10.17 -3.70
N CYS A 148 -10.74 -10.06 -3.94
CA CYS A 148 -9.74 -10.74 -3.11
C CYS A 148 -9.84 -10.32 -1.63
N GLY A 149 -10.12 -9.05 -1.34
CA GLY A 149 -10.41 -8.55 0.01
C GLY A 149 -11.64 -9.24 0.63
N ALA A 150 -12.75 -9.34 -0.11
CA ALA A 150 -13.96 -10.02 0.36
C ALA A 150 -13.73 -11.53 0.60
N LEU A 151 -12.98 -12.20 -0.29
CA LEU A 151 -12.61 -13.60 -0.11
C LEU A 151 -11.64 -13.79 1.06
N LEU A 152 -10.78 -12.82 1.34
CA LEU A 152 -9.93 -12.83 2.53
C LEU A 152 -10.77 -12.73 3.82
N VAL A 153 -11.84 -11.91 3.85
CA VAL A 153 -12.80 -11.91 4.97
C VAL A 153 -13.40 -13.31 5.16
N ALA A 154 -13.83 -13.96 4.08
CA ALA A 154 -14.36 -15.34 4.14
C ALA A 154 -13.31 -16.35 4.63
N LEU A 155 -12.04 -16.21 4.23
CA LEU A 155 -10.93 -17.03 4.74
C LEU A 155 -10.66 -16.81 6.22
N ILE A 156 -10.72 -15.57 6.69
CA ILE A 156 -10.55 -15.23 8.11
C ILE A 156 -11.68 -15.85 8.94
N VAL A 157 -12.93 -15.64 8.54
CA VAL A 157 -14.10 -16.18 9.24
C VAL A 157 -14.06 -17.71 9.27
N SER A 158 -13.85 -18.36 8.12
CA SER A 158 -13.75 -19.82 8.05
C SER A 158 -12.57 -20.36 8.86
N GLY A 159 -11.42 -19.68 8.86
CA GLY A 159 -10.23 -20.07 9.63
C GLY A 159 -10.45 -19.99 11.15
N VAL A 160 -11.12 -18.94 11.63
CA VAL A 160 -11.49 -18.80 13.05
C VAL A 160 -12.48 -19.89 13.46
N LEU A 161 -13.51 -20.14 12.65
CA LEU A 161 -14.51 -21.17 12.92
C LEU A 161 -13.91 -22.58 12.91
N ALA A 162 -12.98 -22.86 11.99
CA ALA A 162 -12.34 -24.18 11.87
C ALA A 162 -11.37 -24.51 13.02
N HIS A 163 -10.98 -23.52 13.85
CA HIS A 163 -9.99 -23.72 14.89
C HIS A 163 -10.45 -23.16 16.26
N PRO A 164 -11.43 -23.75 16.95
CA PRO A 164 -11.99 -23.21 18.20
C PRO A 164 -10.99 -23.05 19.37
N ARG A 165 -9.78 -23.61 19.25
CA ARG A 165 -8.67 -23.44 20.23
C ARG A 165 -7.54 -22.53 19.71
N ILE A 166 -7.80 -21.71 18.69
CA ILE A 166 -6.79 -20.94 17.94
C ILE A 166 -5.89 -20.10 18.86
N VAL A 167 -6.48 -19.49 19.90
CA VAL A 167 -5.75 -18.66 20.87
C VAL A 167 -4.76 -19.52 21.68
N ARG A 168 -5.19 -20.67 22.21
CA ARG A 168 -4.33 -21.52 23.06
C ARG A 168 -3.14 -22.08 22.28
N ASP A 169 -3.35 -22.44 21.02
CA ASP A 169 -2.31 -23.05 20.21
C ASP A 169 -1.37 -22.01 19.56
N ALA A 170 -1.80 -20.75 19.40
CA ALA A 170 -0.95 -19.64 18.95
C ALA A 170 0.19 -19.29 19.91
N PHE A 171 0.02 -19.54 21.22
CA PHE A 171 1.04 -19.29 22.24
C PHE A 171 1.87 -20.53 22.63
N ARG A 172 1.63 -21.68 21.99
CA ARG A 172 2.40 -22.91 22.26
C ARG A 172 3.64 -22.96 21.37
N PHE A 173 4.79 -22.64 21.97
CA PHE A 173 6.08 -22.74 21.30
C PHE A 173 6.55 -24.20 21.22
N ARG A 174 6.64 -24.76 20.01
CA ARG A 174 7.25 -26.08 19.75
C ARG A 174 8.52 -25.89 18.91
N ARG A 175 9.69 -26.16 19.51
CA ARG A 175 10.95 -26.25 18.76
C ARG A 175 11.07 -27.63 18.11
N GLY A 176 11.38 -27.67 16.82
CA GLY A 176 11.61 -28.91 16.06
C GLY A 176 10.41 -29.35 15.21
N GLY A 177 10.69 -29.86 14.01
CA GLY A 177 9.70 -30.33 13.03
C GLY A 177 10.27 -30.35 11.61
N ASN A 178 9.60 -31.04 10.68
CA ASN A 178 9.89 -30.94 9.26
C ASN A 178 9.40 -29.59 8.69
N GLY A 179 9.85 -29.20 7.49
CA GLY A 179 9.49 -27.89 6.90
C GLY A 179 7.98 -27.62 6.79
N THR A 180 7.16 -28.65 6.66
CA THR A 180 5.69 -28.54 6.66
C THR A 180 5.16 -28.13 8.03
N GLN A 181 5.65 -28.75 9.11
CA GLN A 181 5.22 -28.41 10.47
C GLN A 181 5.57 -26.97 10.85
N ALA A 182 6.75 -26.49 10.42
CA ALA A 182 7.16 -25.10 10.62
C ALA A 182 6.22 -24.11 9.90
N ASN A 183 5.80 -24.43 8.66
CA ASN A 183 4.84 -23.61 7.94
C ASN A 183 3.45 -23.60 8.60
N ILE A 184 2.98 -24.75 9.11
CA ILE A 184 1.71 -24.82 9.86
C ILE A 184 1.75 -23.92 11.10
N ASP A 185 2.84 -23.99 11.85
CA ASP A 185 3.02 -23.18 13.06
C ASP A 185 3.05 -21.68 12.71
N LEU A 186 3.80 -21.29 11.68
CA LEU A 186 3.88 -19.91 11.22
C LEU A 186 2.52 -19.40 10.73
N HIS A 187 1.84 -20.15 9.86
CA HIS A 187 0.52 -19.80 9.34
C HIS A 187 -0.48 -19.56 10.47
N ASN A 188 -0.61 -20.51 11.40
CA ASN A 188 -1.58 -20.39 12.48
C ASN A 188 -1.27 -19.23 13.43
N ARG A 189 0.00 -19.02 13.80
CA ARG A 189 0.37 -17.96 14.75
C ARG A 189 0.19 -16.57 14.17
N LEU A 190 0.69 -16.35 12.95
CA LEU A 190 0.61 -15.05 12.31
C LEU A 190 -0.84 -14.69 11.98
N SER A 191 -1.68 -15.66 11.61
CA SER A 191 -3.13 -15.46 11.43
C SER A 191 -3.84 -15.05 12.71
N VAL A 192 -3.41 -15.53 13.89
CA VAL A 192 -4.01 -15.14 15.19
C VAL A 192 -3.48 -13.80 15.68
N TRP A 193 -2.16 -13.60 15.68
CA TRP A 193 -1.55 -12.37 16.18
C TRP A 193 -1.94 -11.16 15.36
N GLY A 194 -2.08 -11.32 14.04
CA GLY A 194 -2.52 -10.27 13.13
C GLY A 194 -4.03 -10.17 12.94
N LEU A 195 -4.84 -11.02 13.56
CA LEU A 195 -6.27 -11.20 13.23
C LEU A 195 -7.07 -9.88 13.16
N PRO A 196 -7.01 -8.97 14.17
CA PRO A 196 -7.78 -7.74 14.11
C PRO A 196 -7.39 -6.88 12.90
N PHE A 197 -6.09 -6.75 12.66
CA PHE A 197 -5.56 -6.00 11.53
C PHE A 197 -5.91 -6.64 10.18
N HIS A 198 -5.74 -7.97 10.05
CA HIS A 198 -6.07 -8.68 8.82
C HIS A 198 -7.54 -8.53 8.46
N LEU A 199 -8.44 -8.58 9.45
CA LEU A 199 -9.86 -8.34 9.22
C LEU A 199 -10.12 -6.88 8.79
N THR A 200 -9.53 -5.90 9.48
CA THR A 200 -9.68 -4.48 9.13
C THR A 200 -9.22 -4.20 7.70
N ILE A 201 -8.04 -4.68 7.29
CA ILE A 201 -7.51 -4.47 5.93
C ILE A 201 -8.32 -5.24 4.89
N ALA A 202 -8.79 -6.45 5.19
CA ALA A 202 -9.65 -7.21 4.28
C ALA A 202 -10.99 -6.51 4.03
N VAL A 203 -11.63 -5.99 5.08
CA VAL A 203 -12.91 -5.26 4.97
C VAL A 203 -12.73 -3.93 4.24
N THR A 204 -11.72 -3.14 4.60
CA THR A 204 -11.45 -1.85 3.94
C THR A 204 -11.01 -2.03 2.48
N GLY A 205 -10.19 -3.04 2.17
CA GLY A 205 -9.82 -3.38 0.79
C GLY A 205 -11.00 -3.86 -0.05
N ALA A 206 -11.93 -4.61 0.54
CA ALA A 206 -13.19 -4.98 -0.12
C ALA A 206 -14.08 -3.75 -0.36
N TYR A 207 -14.15 -2.83 0.59
CA TYR A 207 -14.95 -1.61 0.49
C TYR A 207 -14.56 -0.75 -0.72
N TYR A 208 -13.26 -0.50 -0.96
CA TYR A 208 -12.84 0.47 -1.98
C TYR A 208 -13.33 0.19 -3.41
N GLY A 209 -13.26 -1.06 -3.88
CA GLY A 209 -13.72 -1.43 -5.22
C GLY A 209 -15.17 -1.88 -5.29
N LEU A 210 -15.83 -2.13 -4.15
CA LEU A 210 -17.22 -2.59 -4.11
C LEU A 210 -18.21 -1.50 -3.66
N VAL A 211 -17.75 -0.38 -3.10
CA VAL A 211 -18.64 0.68 -2.61
C VAL A 211 -19.57 1.20 -3.71
N GLY A 212 -19.08 1.42 -4.93
CA GLY A 212 -19.92 1.85 -6.05
C GLY A 212 -21.02 0.84 -6.40
N LEU A 213 -20.68 -0.46 -6.38
CA LEU A 213 -21.67 -1.53 -6.57
C LEU A 213 -22.68 -1.58 -5.41
N LEU A 214 -22.22 -1.43 -4.17
CA LEU A 214 -23.08 -1.42 -2.98
C LEU A 214 -24.02 -0.21 -2.99
N VAL A 215 -23.53 0.98 -3.36
CA VAL A 215 -24.33 2.19 -3.53
C VAL A 215 -25.37 1.99 -4.63
N SER A 216 -24.97 1.46 -5.79
CA SER A 216 -25.89 1.17 -6.89
C SER A 216 -26.98 0.17 -6.47
N LEU A 217 -26.62 -0.91 -5.78
CA LEU A 217 -27.58 -1.91 -5.30
C LEU A 217 -28.54 -1.31 -4.25
N ALA A 218 -28.01 -0.52 -3.31
CA ALA A 218 -28.82 0.15 -2.30
C ALA A 218 -29.78 1.17 -2.93
N ALA A 219 -29.32 1.92 -3.92
CA ALA A 219 -30.13 2.89 -4.65
C ALA A 219 -31.32 2.21 -5.33
N HIS A 220 -31.09 1.11 -6.05
CA HIS A 220 -32.16 0.36 -6.72
C HIS A 220 -33.11 -0.34 -5.73
N ALA A 221 -32.61 -0.78 -4.57
CA ALA A 221 -33.41 -1.50 -3.58
C ALA A 221 -34.25 -0.57 -2.69
N PHE A 222 -33.76 0.64 -2.41
CA PHE A 222 -34.31 1.49 -1.34
C PHE A 222 -34.56 2.96 -1.73
N PHE A 223 -34.07 3.43 -2.89
CA PHE A 223 -34.11 4.84 -3.28
C PHE A 223 -34.48 5.05 -4.76
N ASP A 224 -35.28 4.15 -5.35
CA ASP A 224 -35.76 4.25 -6.74
C ASP A 224 -34.64 4.46 -7.80
N GLY A 225 -33.44 3.96 -7.53
CA GLY A 225 -32.27 4.11 -8.38
C GLY A 225 -31.45 5.40 -8.14
N ASP A 226 -31.87 6.27 -7.23
CA ASP A 226 -31.14 7.49 -6.88
C ASP A 226 -29.92 7.19 -6.00
N THR A 227 -28.75 7.21 -6.64
CA THR A 227 -27.46 7.02 -5.96
C THR A 227 -27.06 8.19 -5.08
N GLN A 228 -27.54 9.41 -5.37
CA GLN A 228 -27.22 10.60 -4.58
C GLN A 228 -27.93 10.57 -3.24
N ALA A 229 -29.17 10.08 -3.19
CA ALA A 229 -29.90 9.86 -1.93
C ALA A 229 -29.15 8.92 -0.96
N VAL A 230 -28.38 7.96 -1.48
CA VAL A 230 -27.55 7.04 -0.69
C VAL A 230 -26.30 7.72 -0.14
N THR A 231 -25.66 8.60 -0.93
CA THR A 231 -24.35 9.18 -0.59
C THR A 231 -24.44 10.52 0.13
N ALA A 232 -25.46 11.33 -0.12
CA ALA A 232 -25.64 12.67 0.45
C ALA A 232 -25.57 12.75 2.00
N PRO A 233 -26.05 11.75 2.77
CA PRO A 233 -25.88 11.75 4.23
C PRO A 233 -24.41 11.69 4.69
N VAL A 234 -23.51 11.20 3.84
CA VAL A 234 -22.08 11.03 4.12
C VAL A 234 -21.26 12.10 3.40
N PHE A 235 -21.49 12.31 2.11
CA PHE A 235 -20.77 13.27 1.28
C PHE A 235 -21.67 14.48 0.99
N ALA A 236 -21.28 15.65 1.51
CA ALA A 236 -22.08 16.85 1.30
C ALA A 236 -22.08 17.21 -0.20
N PRO A 237 -23.25 17.53 -0.80
CA PRO A 237 -23.32 17.96 -2.20
C PRO A 237 -22.35 19.09 -2.50
N GLU A 238 -21.81 19.11 -3.71
CA GLU A 238 -20.93 20.18 -4.16
C GLU A 238 -21.72 21.51 -4.24
N PRO A 239 -21.14 22.62 -3.78
CA PRO A 239 -21.73 23.93 -3.96
C PRO A 239 -21.68 24.34 -5.44
N SER A 240 -22.64 25.12 -5.90
CA SER A 240 -22.71 25.67 -7.26
C SER A 240 -23.18 27.12 -7.24
N GLY A 241 -22.88 27.87 -8.30
CA GLY A 241 -23.33 29.25 -8.46
C GLY A 241 -22.51 30.32 -7.72
N TYR A 242 -21.31 29.96 -7.25
CA TYR A 242 -20.37 30.91 -6.62
C TYR A 242 -19.33 31.43 -7.63
N GLY A 243 -19.16 30.74 -8.75
CA GLY A 243 -18.21 31.09 -9.80
C GLY A 243 -18.73 32.17 -10.77
N VAL A 244 -17.80 32.78 -11.49
CA VAL A 244 -18.10 33.72 -12.57
C VAL A 244 -17.33 33.27 -13.81
N GLU A 245 -18.03 33.15 -14.93
CA GLU A 245 -17.44 32.67 -16.19
C GLU A 245 -16.30 33.59 -16.65
N GLY A 246 -15.11 33.02 -16.84
CA GLY A 246 -13.90 33.75 -17.26
C GLY A 246 -13.26 34.65 -16.20
N ALA A 247 -13.60 34.48 -14.92
CA ALA A 247 -12.99 35.23 -13.82
C ALA A 247 -11.50 34.94 -13.61
N GLU A 248 -10.81 35.80 -12.86
CA GLU A 248 -9.42 35.60 -12.42
C GLU A 248 -9.28 34.39 -11.48
N LEU A 249 -8.05 34.06 -11.08
CA LEU A 249 -7.84 32.92 -10.18
C LEU A 249 -8.46 33.21 -8.81
N PRO A 250 -9.04 32.19 -8.13
CA PRO A 250 -9.51 32.35 -6.76
C PRO A 250 -8.41 32.85 -5.81
N ASP A 251 -8.81 33.66 -4.81
CA ASP A 251 -7.91 34.10 -3.74
C ASP A 251 -7.67 32.97 -2.73
N ILE A 252 -6.84 32.00 -3.12
CA ILE A 252 -6.52 30.84 -2.29
C ILE A 252 -5.70 31.22 -1.06
N ALA A 253 -4.94 32.31 -1.10
CA ALA A 253 -4.16 32.77 0.05
C ALA A 253 -5.11 33.19 1.19
N ARG A 254 -6.13 34.00 0.89
CA ARG A 254 -7.16 34.40 1.85
C ARG A 254 -7.92 33.20 2.43
N ALA A 255 -8.25 32.22 1.60
CA ALA A 255 -8.94 31.00 2.03
C ALA A 255 -8.07 30.15 2.98
N VAL A 256 -6.80 29.94 2.64
CA VAL A 256 -5.86 29.20 3.50
C VAL A 256 -5.62 29.94 4.81
N ASP A 257 -5.43 31.26 4.78
CA ASP A 257 -5.29 32.07 6.00
C ASP A 257 -6.53 32.00 6.88
N HIS A 258 -7.72 31.95 6.28
CA HIS A 258 -8.96 31.75 7.03
C HIS A 258 -8.93 30.43 7.78
N VAL A 259 -8.58 29.33 7.11
CA VAL A 259 -8.45 28.00 7.72
C VAL A 259 -7.43 28.01 8.86
N LEU A 260 -6.23 28.56 8.64
CA LEU A 260 -5.17 28.60 9.67
C LEU A 260 -5.57 29.40 10.91
N ARG A 261 -6.43 30.42 10.76
CA ARG A 261 -6.98 31.19 11.88
C ARG A 261 -8.11 30.47 12.60
N GLU A 262 -9.00 29.84 11.86
CA GLU A 262 -10.19 29.17 12.40
C GLU A 262 -9.87 27.81 13.03
N ASP A 263 -8.90 27.09 12.48
CA ASP A 263 -8.44 25.78 12.95
C ASP A 263 -6.90 25.75 13.12
N PRO A 264 -6.37 26.36 14.20
CA PRO A 264 -4.92 26.47 14.42
C PRO A 264 -4.21 25.13 14.64
N GLU A 265 -4.94 24.07 15.03
CA GLU A 265 -4.38 22.72 15.17
C GLU A 265 -4.52 21.90 13.89
N GLY A 266 -5.47 22.26 13.03
CA GLY A 266 -5.68 21.69 11.72
C GLY A 266 -4.45 21.86 10.81
N ARG A 267 -4.19 20.84 9.99
CA ARG A 267 -3.09 20.85 9.03
C ARG A 267 -3.65 20.75 7.62
N PRO A 268 -3.61 21.83 6.82
CA PRO A 268 -3.93 21.75 5.40
C PRO A 268 -3.07 20.67 4.74
N ILE A 269 -3.71 19.72 4.03
CA ILE A 269 -3.02 18.64 3.32
C ILE A 269 -3.03 18.90 1.81
N PHE A 270 -4.15 19.34 1.26
CA PHE A 270 -4.24 19.85 -0.10
C PHE A 270 -5.46 20.76 -0.25
N LEU A 271 -5.46 21.53 -1.33
CA LEU A 271 -6.56 22.39 -1.78
C LEU A 271 -6.89 22.01 -3.22
N THR A 272 -8.17 22.01 -3.56
CA THR A 272 -8.67 21.84 -4.92
C THR A 272 -9.44 23.08 -5.35
N ILE A 273 -9.21 23.53 -6.58
CA ILE A 273 -10.08 24.46 -7.30
C ILE A 273 -10.89 23.60 -8.28
N HIS A 274 -12.19 23.53 -8.05
CA HIS A 274 -13.12 22.77 -8.90
C HIS A 274 -13.62 23.65 -10.05
N ASP A 275 -13.76 23.07 -11.23
CA ASP A 275 -14.36 23.68 -12.42
C ASP A 275 -13.89 25.13 -12.69
N PRO A 276 -12.57 25.37 -12.79
CA PRO A 276 -11.99 26.70 -12.81
C PRO A 276 -12.51 27.54 -13.98
N GLY A 277 -12.87 28.79 -13.69
CA GLY A 277 -13.38 29.75 -14.68
C GLY A 277 -14.84 29.52 -15.11
N THR A 278 -15.59 28.66 -14.42
CA THR A 278 -17.01 28.40 -14.67
C THR A 278 -17.91 28.96 -13.56
N VAL A 279 -19.24 28.86 -13.72
CA VAL A 279 -20.22 29.24 -12.68
C VAL A 279 -20.24 28.29 -11.48
N ASP A 280 -19.69 27.10 -11.65
CA ASP A 280 -19.59 26.07 -10.62
C ASP A 280 -18.23 26.11 -9.90
N GLU A 281 -17.40 27.12 -10.15
CA GLU A 281 -16.09 27.27 -9.50
C GLU A 281 -16.23 27.45 -7.98
N PHE A 282 -15.52 26.61 -7.22
CA PHE A 282 -15.32 26.76 -5.78
C PHE A 282 -13.96 26.20 -5.35
N VAL A 283 -13.50 26.64 -4.19
CA VAL A 283 -12.26 26.17 -3.57
C VAL A 283 -12.58 25.24 -2.42
N GLU A 284 -11.96 24.06 -2.36
CA GLU A 284 -12.08 23.14 -1.22
C GLU A 284 -10.70 22.86 -0.60
N ILE A 285 -10.58 23.13 0.71
CA ILE A 285 -9.36 22.90 1.48
C ILE A 285 -9.57 21.71 2.41
N TYR A 286 -8.72 20.71 2.26
CA TYR A 286 -8.72 19.50 3.07
C TYR A 286 -7.77 19.70 4.25
N VAL A 287 -8.30 19.64 5.46
CA VAL A 287 -7.57 19.94 6.69
C VAL A 287 -7.54 18.69 7.57
N GLN A 288 -6.38 18.07 7.67
CA GLN A 288 -6.17 16.94 8.57
C GLN A 288 -6.36 17.38 10.02
N GLN A 289 -7.13 16.59 10.77
CA GLN A 289 -7.44 16.84 12.18
C GLN A 289 -6.56 15.95 13.08
N PRO A 290 -5.61 16.53 13.85
CA PRO A 290 -4.81 15.75 14.80
C PRO A 290 -5.68 15.02 15.83
N GLY A 291 -5.27 13.81 16.21
CA GLY A 291 -6.00 12.99 17.18
C GLY A 291 -7.30 12.35 16.68
N ARG A 292 -7.68 12.56 15.41
CA ARG A 292 -8.85 11.93 14.79
C ARG A 292 -8.45 10.98 13.67
N LEU A 293 -9.29 9.97 13.40
CA LEU A 293 -9.08 9.00 12.31
C LEU A 293 -9.73 9.43 10.99
N ILE A 294 -10.58 10.45 10.99
CA ILE A 294 -11.14 11.02 9.75
C ILE A 294 -10.02 11.49 8.83
N TYR A 295 -10.22 11.35 7.51
CA TYR A 295 -9.26 11.81 6.50
C TYR A 295 -8.93 13.30 6.69
N SER A 296 -9.96 14.14 6.73
CA SER A 296 -9.86 15.58 6.93
C SER A 296 -11.18 16.15 7.48
N GLU A 297 -11.19 17.43 7.83
CA GLU A 297 -12.37 18.29 7.67
C GLU A 297 -12.20 19.08 6.38
N ASN A 298 -13.28 19.30 5.64
CA ASN A 298 -13.22 20.01 4.36
C ASN A 298 -13.83 21.40 4.53
N TYR A 299 -13.12 22.42 4.08
CA TYR A 299 -13.57 23.80 4.12
C TYR A 299 -13.80 24.28 2.69
N ARG A 300 -14.99 24.78 2.40
CA ARG A 300 -15.37 25.21 1.05
C ARG A 300 -15.50 26.72 1.01
N PHE A 301 -14.89 27.33 0.01
CA PHE A 301 -14.84 28.76 -0.19
C PHE A 301 -15.32 29.13 -1.58
N SER A 302 -15.94 30.30 -1.69
CA SER A 302 -16.20 30.93 -2.98
C SER A 302 -14.89 31.48 -3.57
N PRO A 303 -14.85 31.79 -4.88
CA PRO A 303 -13.62 32.26 -5.54
C PRO A 303 -13.01 33.53 -4.93
N ASP A 304 -13.82 34.38 -4.30
CA ASP A 304 -13.39 35.59 -3.58
C ASP A 304 -12.83 35.32 -2.16
N GLY A 305 -12.76 34.04 -1.76
CA GLY A 305 -12.20 33.60 -0.49
C GLY A 305 -13.16 33.68 0.70
N GLU A 306 -14.47 33.81 0.47
CA GLU A 306 -15.48 33.73 1.54
C GLU A 306 -15.85 32.28 1.86
N LEU A 307 -16.03 31.97 3.15
CA LEU A 307 -16.37 30.62 3.59
C LEU A 307 -17.83 30.31 3.24
N ILE A 308 -18.04 29.32 2.35
CA ILE A 308 -19.36 28.77 2.02
C ILE A 308 -19.84 27.85 3.15
N GLY A 309 -18.95 26.98 3.62
CA GLY A 309 -19.30 26.02 4.67
C GLY A 309 -18.24 24.94 4.86
N ARG A 310 -18.57 23.96 5.73
CA ARG A 310 -17.72 22.83 6.04
C ARG A 310 -18.36 21.51 5.62
N GLY A 311 -17.52 20.52 5.33
CA GLY A 311 -17.95 19.15 5.06
C GLY A 311 -18.67 18.52 6.25
N GLY A 312 -18.30 18.87 7.48
CA GLY A 312 -18.91 18.35 8.72
C GLY A 312 -18.41 16.94 9.04
N TYR A 313 -17.15 16.63 8.70
CA TYR A 313 -16.52 15.36 9.02
C TYR A 313 -15.92 15.32 10.43
N ARG A 314 -15.63 16.49 11.01
CA ARG A 314 -15.13 16.64 12.38
C ARG A 314 -16.24 16.53 13.42
N ASP A 315 -17.34 17.25 13.18
CA ASP A 315 -18.40 17.47 14.18
C ASP A 315 -19.77 16.88 13.76
N GLY A 316 -19.85 16.25 12.57
CA GLY A 316 -21.07 15.63 12.08
C GLY A 316 -21.35 14.23 12.64
N ALA A 317 -22.34 13.56 12.07
CA ALA A 317 -22.82 12.26 12.53
C ALA A 317 -21.72 11.18 12.55
N GLY A 318 -21.73 10.30 13.56
CA GLY A 318 -20.69 9.28 13.74
C GLY A 318 -20.52 8.33 12.55
N GLY A 319 -21.60 8.03 11.80
CA GLY A 319 -21.52 7.22 10.58
C GLY A 319 -20.69 7.89 9.47
N LYS A 320 -20.82 9.22 9.32
CA LYS A 320 -20.03 10.02 8.39
C LYS A 320 -18.55 10.03 8.79
N GLN A 321 -18.26 10.19 10.09
CA GLN A 321 -16.89 10.10 10.61
C GLN A 321 -16.29 8.71 10.37
N PHE A 322 -17.07 7.64 10.60
CA PHE A 322 -16.63 6.27 10.37
C PHE A 322 -16.26 6.03 8.90
N VAL A 323 -17.15 6.37 7.96
CA VAL A 323 -16.87 6.19 6.53
C VAL A 323 -15.65 7.01 6.11
N TYR A 324 -15.53 8.27 6.56
CA TYR A 324 -14.39 9.12 6.24
C TYR A 324 -13.08 8.70 6.93
N SER A 325 -13.15 7.83 7.94
CA SER A 325 -11.97 7.25 8.59
C SER A 325 -11.40 6.03 7.88
N LEU A 326 -12.18 5.38 7.00
CA LEU A 326 -11.77 4.16 6.31
C LEU A 326 -10.48 4.36 5.50
N TYR A 327 -10.27 5.57 4.97
CA TYR A 327 -9.03 5.98 4.32
C TYR A 327 -7.83 5.81 5.24
N ARG A 328 -7.74 6.59 6.31
CA ARG A 328 -6.56 6.55 7.18
C ARG A 328 -6.38 5.18 7.83
N ILE A 329 -7.47 4.47 8.12
CA ILE A 329 -7.42 3.09 8.63
C ILE A 329 -6.84 2.12 7.62
N HIS A 330 -7.19 2.19 6.33
CA HIS A 330 -6.62 1.28 5.33
C HIS A 330 -5.14 1.58 5.07
N PHE A 331 -4.79 2.86 4.95
CA PHE A 331 -3.43 3.29 4.58
C PHE A 331 -2.46 3.36 5.76
N GLY A 332 -2.95 3.26 7.00
CA GLY A 332 -2.10 3.37 8.20
C GLY A 332 -1.57 4.78 8.46
N ASP A 333 -2.21 5.79 7.89
CA ASP A 333 -1.74 7.18 7.94
C ASP A 333 -2.40 7.97 9.09
N PHE A 334 -2.07 7.63 10.35
CA PHE A 334 -2.67 8.34 11.50
C PHE A 334 -1.81 8.55 12.74
N ALA A 335 -0.68 7.84 12.92
CA ALA A 335 0.23 8.11 14.04
C ALA A 335 1.71 8.10 13.60
N GLY A 336 1.96 8.59 12.39
CA GLY A 336 3.30 8.75 11.82
C GLY A 336 4.02 7.41 11.59
N VAL A 337 5.35 7.44 11.69
CA VAL A 337 6.24 6.31 11.34
C VAL A 337 5.95 5.06 12.18
N GLY A 338 5.53 5.21 13.45
CA GLY A 338 5.19 4.09 14.31
C GLY A 338 4.06 3.22 13.74
N THR A 339 2.98 3.85 13.24
CA THR A 339 1.89 3.14 12.57
C THR A 339 2.37 2.52 11.27
N LYS A 340 3.16 3.24 10.46
CA LYS A 340 3.71 2.70 9.20
C LYS A 340 4.50 1.41 9.43
N VAL A 341 5.40 1.40 10.42
CA VAL A 341 6.20 0.21 10.77
C VAL A 341 5.30 -0.94 11.26
N LEU A 342 4.30 -0.65 12.10
CA LEU A 342 3.35 -1.67 12.56
C LEU A 342 2.54 -2.27 11.40
N TYR A 343 2.04 -1.42 10.49
CA TYR A 343 1.29 -1.83 9.30
C TYR A 343 2.15 -2.67 8.36
N PHE A 344 3.41 -2.28 8.15
CA PHE A 344 4.37 -3.08 7.40
C PHE A 344 4.56 -4.46 8.03
N ILE A 345 4.79 -4.55 9.34
CA ILE A 345 4.99 -5.84 10.03
C ILE A 345 3.74 -6.73 9.90
N LEU A 346 2.55 -6.19 10.20
CA LEU A 346 1.30 -6.94 10.17
C LEU A 346 0.88 -7.31 8.73
N GLY A 347 1.16 -6.46 7.75
CA GLY A 347 0.99 -6.74 6.33
C GLY A 347 1.95 -7.82 5.83
N MET A 348 3.23 -7.76 6.23
CA MET A 348 4.20 -8.82 5.95
C MET A 348 3.81 -10.15 6.60
N MET A 349 3.22 -10.12 7.80
CA MET A 349 2.65 -11.32 8.42
C MET A 349 1.55 -11.94 7.54
N LEU A 350 0.68 -11.12 6.95
CA LEU A 350 -0.37 -11.60 6.03
C LEU A 350 0.19 -12.16 4.72
N ALA A 351 1.24 -11.53 4.17
CA ALA A 351 1.96 -12.05 3.01
C ALA A 351 2.58 -13.44 3.33
N VAL A 352 3.17 -13.60 4.52
CA VAL A 352 3.71 -14.89 4.98
C VAL A 352 2.59 -15.92 5.21
N VAL A 353 1.45 -15.54 5.76
CA VAL A 353 0.28 -16.42 5.90
C VAL A 353 -0.18 -16.94 4.52
N SER A 354 -0.25 -16.06 3.53
CA SER A 354 -0.58 -16.41 2.14
C SER A 354 0.47 -17.36 1.53
N ALA A 355 1.75 -17.07 1.73
CA ALA A 355 2.87 -17.90 1.25
C ALA A 355 2.88 -19.31 1.89
N THR A 356 2.59 -19.37 3.19
CA THR A 356 2.64 -20.61 3.97
C THR A 356 1.42 -21.50 3.72
N GLY A 357 0.24 -20.94 3.46
CA GLY A 357 -0.98 -21.73 3.15
C GLY A 357 -0.77 -22.72 2.00
N VAL A 358 -0.26 -22.23 0.87
CA VAL A 358 0.09 -23.08 -0.28
C VAL A 358 1.24 -24.03 0.07
N SER A 359 2.24 -23.57 0.81
CA SER A 359 3.39 -24.41 1.21
C SER A 359 2.97 -25.59 2.10
N ILE A 360 1.95 -25.42 2.95
CA ILE A 360 1.35 -26.49 3.76
C ILE A 360 0.63 -27.48 2.85
N TRP A 361 -0.18 -26.99 1.92
CA TRP A 361 -0.89 -27.83 0.96
C TRP A 361 0.09 -28.68 0.15
N LEU A 362 1.14 -28.06 -0.43
CA LEU A 362 2.20 -28.75 -1.18
C LEU A 362 2.88 -29.83 -0.32
N GLY A 363 3.23 -29.49 0.92
CA GLY A 363 3.94 -30.37 1.86
C GLY A 363 3.11 -31.54 2.42
N LYS A 364 1.77 -31.50 2.31
CA LYS A 364 0.88 -32.62 2.69
C LYS A 364 0.68 -33.65 1.57
N ARG A 365 1.05 -33.32 0.33
CA ARG A 365 0.87 -34.23 -0.82
C ARG A 365 1.93 -35.33 -0.81
N LYS A 366 1.53 -36.52 -1.26
CA LYS A 366 2.44 -37.69 -1.36
C LYS A 366 3.38 -37.64 -2.57
N ARG A 367 3.00 -36.92 -3.63
CA ARG A 367 3.77 -36.81 -4.88
C ARG A 367 4.30 -35.38 -5.04
N ARG A 368 5.60 -35.28 -5.33
CA ARG A 368 6.23 -34.03 -5.75
C ARG A 368 5.91 -33.76 -7.22
N THR A 369 5.79 -32.48 -7.55
CA THR A 369 5.41 -31.92 -8.84
C THR A 369 6.26 -30.67 -9.10
N MET A 370 6.19 -30.09 -10.31
CA MET A 370 6.85 -28.80 -10.57
C MET A 370 6.37 -27.67 -9.65
N MET A 371 5.15 -27.77 -9.09
CA MET A 371 4.59 -26.75 -8.19
C MET A 371 5.42 -26.59 -6.91
N ASP A 372 6.13 -27.63 -6.47
CA ASP A 372 6.95 -27.62 -5.26
C ASP A 372 8.16 -26.68 -5.39
N ALA A 373 8.63 -26.45 -6.61
CA ALA A 373 9.69 -25.49 -6.93
C ALA A 373 9.14 -24.16 -7.48
N LEU A 374 8.04 -24.20 -8.26
CA LEU A 374 7.40 -23.01 -8.82
C LEU A 374 6.91 -22.06 -7.72
N TRP A 375 6.26 -22.58 -6.67
CA TRP A 375 5.74 -21.73 -5.60
C TRP A 375 6.80 -20.93 -4.84
N PRO A 376 7.87 -21.54 -4.27
CA PRO A 376 8.92 -20.75 -3.63
C PRO A 376 9.64 -19.84 -4.63
N ALA A 377 9.71 -20.20 -5.92
CA ALA A 377 10.28 -19.34 -6.95
C ALA A 377 9.42 -18.10 -7.22
N PHE A 378 8.09 -18.24 -7.21
CA PHE A 378 7.16 -17.12 -7.30
C PHE A 378 7.26 -16.21 -6.06
N VAL A 379 7.23 -16.81 -4.86
CA VAL A 379 7.33 -16.10 -3.58
C VAL A 379 8.61 -15.27 -3.52
N TRP A 380 9.78 -15.87 -3.77
CA TRP A 380 11.04 -15.12 -3.74
C TRP A 380 11.33 -14.33 -5.02
N GLY A 381 10.77 -14.73 -6.15
CA GLY A 381 10.89 -14.03 -7.43
C GLY A 381 10.17 -12.68 -7.42
N THR A 382 9.09 -12.56 -6.65
CA THR A 382 8.34 -11.30 -6.52
C THR A 382 9.19 -10.15 -5.94
N PRO A 383 9.83 -10.26 -4.77
CA PRO A 383 10.71 -9.19 -4.28
C PRO A 383 11.95 -8.98 -5.14
N ILE A 384 12.45 -10.01 -5.84
CA ILE A 384 13.52 -9.85 -6.84
C ILE A 384 13.03 -8.97 -8.01
N ALA A 385 11.81 -9.20 -8.49
CA ALA A 385 11.18 -8.41 -9.54
C ALA A 385 10.92 -6.96 -9.09
N LEU A 386 10.51 -6.73 -7.84
CA LEU A 386 10.37 -5.38 -7.28
C LEU A 386 11.73 -4.65 -7.21
N ALA A 387 12.77 -5.30 -6.71
CA ALA A 387 14.11 -4.70 -6.67
C ALA A 387 14.66 -4.42 -8.08
N THR A 388 14.45 -5.34 -9.03
CA THR A 388 14.95 -5.20 -10.40
C THR A 388 14.17 -4.14 -11.19
N SER A 389 12.86 -3.99 -10.96
CA SER A 389 12.09 -2.89 -11.54
C SER A 389 12.55 -1.53 -11.01
N ALA A 390 12.91 -1.41 -9.73
CA ALA A 390 13.51 -0.17 -9.19
C ALA A 390 14.84 0.16 -9.87
N ILE A 391 15.71 -0.84 -10.04
CA ILE A 391 16.97 -0.71 -10.79
C ILE A 391 16.71 -0.21 -12.21
N ALA A 392 15.71 -0.78 -12.89
CA ALA A 392 15.38 -0.41 -14.25
C ALA A 392 14.85 1.02 -14.35
N THR A 393 14.04 1.47 -13.39
CA THR A 393 13.56 2.86 -13.33
C THR A 393 14.73 3.84 -13.26
N LEU A 394 15.75 3.57 -12.44
CA LEU A 394 16.96 4.41 -12.34
C LEU A 394 17.77 4.46 -13.65
N ALA A 395 17.69 3.41 -14.48
CA ALA A 395 18.51 3.26 -15.68
C ALA A 395 17.80 3.61 -17.00
N GLY A 396 16.47 3.47 -17.07
CA GLY A 396 15.72 3.45 -18.34
C GLY A 396 14.41 4.26 -18.36
N GLY A 397 14.12 5.02 -17.31
CA GLY A 397 12.98 5.95 -17.27
C GLY A 397 11.65 5.33 -16.83
N ALA A 398 10.63 6.19 -16.68
CA ALA A 398 9.38 5.90 -15.98
C ALA A 398 8.52 4.75 -16.54
N GLY A 399 8.55 4.51 -17.85
CA GLY A 399 7.56 3.64 -18.53
C GLY A 399 7.83 2.14 -18.49
N ILE A 400 8.98 1.68 -17.99
CA ILE A 400 9.39 0.27 -18.11
C ILE A 400 9.25 -0.56 -16.83
N ALA A 401 9.02 0.08 -15.67
CA ALA A 401 9.06 -0.57 -14.37
C ALA A 401 8.09 -1.76 -14.27
N GLY A 402 6.84 -1.58 -14.71
CA GLY A 402 5.82 -2.64 -14.68
C GLY A 402 6.14 -3.82 -15.60
N TRP A 403 6.68 -3.54 -16.80
CA TRP A 403 7.11 -4.58 -17.74
C TRP A 403 8.29 -5.38 -17.19
N VAL A 404 9.28 -4.70 -16.62
CA VAL A 404 10.43 -5.34 -15.98
C VAL A 404 9.99 -6.20 -14.80
N PHE A 405 9.07 -5.70 -13.96
CA PHE A 405 8.51 -6.49 -12.86
C PHE A 405 7.93 -7.83 -13.35
N TRP A 406 6.99 -7.79 -14.30
CA TRP A 406 6.33 -9.00 -14.79
C TRP A 406 7.29 -9.93 -15.54
N LEU A 407 8.20 -9.40 -16.34
CA LEU A 407 9.20 -10.19 -17.07
C LEU A 407 10.15 -10.90 -16.10
N VAL A 408 10.67 -10.19 -15.09
CA VAL A 408 11.58 -10.77 -14.09
C VAL A 408 10.84 -11.80 -13.24
N LEU A 409 9.59 -11.55 -12.86
CA LEU A 409 8.78 -12.53 -12.13
C LEU A 409 8.54 -13.79 -12.97
N LEU A 410 8.23 -13.64 -14.26
CA LEU A 410 8.06 -14.76 -15.19
C LEU A 410 9.36 -15.56 -15.34
N VAL A 411 10.49 -14.90 -15.53
CA VAL A 411 11.81 -15.53 -15.71
C VAL A 411 12.23 -16.25 -14.44
N THR A 412 12.19 -15.57 -13.29
CA THR A 412 12.57 -16.17 -12.00
C THR A 412 11.65 -17.33 -11.62
N THR A 413 10.35 -17.25 -11.90
CA THR A 413 9.42 -18.36 -11.64
C THR A 413 9.67 -19.55 -12.59
N SER A 414 9.90 -19.28 -13.88
CA SER A 414 10.14 -20.31 -14.90
C SER A 414 11.49 -21.02 -14.72
N LEU A 415 12.54 -20.28 -14.39
CA LEU A 415 13.85 -20.86 -14.05
C LEU A 415 13.77 -21.66 -12.76
N GLY A 416 13.09 -21.13 -11.75
CA GLY A 416 12.93 -21.80 -10.46
C GLY A 416 12.14 -23.10 -10.57
N ALA A 417 11.13 -23.17 -11.44
CA ALA A 417 10.38 -24.40 -11.72
C ALA A 417 11.24 -25.53 -12.33
N ARG A 418 12.41 -25.20 -12.89
CA ARG A 418 13.40 -26.16 -13.41
C ARG A 418 14.46 -26.56 -12.38
N LEU A 419 14.48 -25.91 -11.22
CA LEU A 419 15.43 -26.17 -10.13
C LEU A 419 14.79 -27.01 -9.02
N ASP A 420 15.63 -27.59 -8.16
CA ASP A 420 15.15 -28.16 -6.90
C ASP A 420 14.65 -27.05 -5.95
N ALA A 421 13.55 -27.31 -5.25
CA ALA A 421 12.93 -26.36 -4.32
C ALA A 421 13.88 -25.93 -3.19
N GLY A 422 14.79 -26.80 -2.75
CA GLY A 422 15.84 -26.47 -1.79
C GLY A 422 16.86 -25.48 -2.34
N LEU A 423 17.25 -25.64 -3.62
CA LEU A 423 18.13 -24.69 -4.29
C LEU A 423 17.46 -23.32 -4.44
N VAL A 424 16.18 -23.26 -4.79
CA VAL A 424 15.43 -21.99 -4.87
C VAL A 424 15.44 -21.28 -3.52
N ARG A 425 15.06 -22.00 -2.45
CA ARG A 425 15.04 -21.47 -1.07
C ARG A 425 16.41 -21.03 -0.55
N GLN A 426 17.50 -21.59 -1.09
CA GLN A 426 18.86 -21.20 -0.72
C GLN A 426 19.38 -20.02 -1.57
N ARG A 427 19.13 -20.03 -2.89
CA ARG A 427 19.76 -19.10 -3.83
C ARG A 427 18.98 -17.81 -4.04
N TYR A 428 17.65 -17.86 -4.05
CA TYR A 428 16.85 -16.66 -4.36
C TYR A 428 16.95 -15.58 -3.27
N PRO A 429 17.01 -15.89 -1.97
CA PRO A 429 17.31 -14.89 -0.95
C PRO A 429 18.65 -14.18 -1.19
N LEU A 430 19.68 -14.92 -1.64
CA LEU A 430 20.99 -14.36 -1.95
C LEU A 430 20.95 -13.48 -3.19
N LEU A 431 20.22 -13.91 -4.22
CA LEU A 431 19.97 -13.12 -5.43
C LEU A 431 19.27 -11.81 -5.08
N LEU A 432 18.22 -11.87 -4.24
CA LEU A 432 17.54 -10.68 -3.73
C LEU A 432 18.52 -9.75 -3.00
N GLY A 433 19.33 -10.28 -2.08
CA GLY A 433 20.36 -9.49 -1.40
C GLY A 433 21.33 -8.80 -2.37
N GLY A 434 21.76 -9.50 -3.43
CA GLY A 434 22.57 -8.92 -4.50
C GLY A 434 21.85 -7.82 -5.30
N CYS A 435 20.58 -8.02 -5.65
CA CYS A 435 19.76 -7.00 -6.32
C CYS A 435 19.61 -5.75 -5.45
N LEU A 436 19.38 -5.89 -4.15
CA LEU A 436 19.24 -4.76 -3.23
C LEU A 436 20.54 -3.97 -3.06
N ILE A 437 21.69 -4.64 -2.96
CA ILE A 437 22.99 -3.95 -2.96
C ILE A 437 23.21 -3.22 -4.29
N THR A 438 22.90 -3.87 -5.41
CA THR A 438 23.03 -3.26 -6.74
C THR A 438 22.15 -2.03 -6.87
N LEU A 439 20.90 -2.10 -6.39
CA LEU A 439 19.97 -0.98 -6.35
C LEU A 439 20.55 0.20 -5.58
N VAL A 440 21.07 -0.03 -4.37
CA VAL A 440 21.65 1.04 -3.55
C VAL A 440 22.90 1.64 -4.21
N VAL A 441 23.79 0.82 -4.77
CA VAL A 441 24.99 1.29 -5.46
C VAL A 441 24.64 2.17 -6.67
N LEU A 442 23.69 1.73 -7.50
CA LEU A 442 23.24 2.50 -8.65
C LEU A 442 22.48 3.76 -8.24
N TYR A 443 21.68 3.69 -7.18
CA TYR A 443 20.98 4.85 -6.64
C TYR A 443 21.95 5.95 -6.17
N VAL A 444 22.99 5.58 -5.42
CA VAL A 444 24.03 6.53 -4.99
C VAL A 444 24.82 7.07 -6.18
N ALA A 445 25.15 6.22 -7.16
CA ALA A 445 25.83 6.66 -8.38
C ALA A 445 24.99 7.65 -9.21
N HIS A 446 23.67 7.43 -9.28
CA HIS A 446 22.74 8.27 -10.03
C HIS A 446 22.48 9.63 -9.36
N ASN A 447 22.28 9.64 -8.04
CA ASN A 447 21.88 10.84 -7.30
C ASN A 447 23.04 11.59 -6.63
N GLY A 448 24.25 11.03 -6.62
CA GLY A 448 25.43 11.68 -6.04
C GLY A 448 25.24 12.03 -4.55
N SER A 449 25.55 13.28 -4.18
CA SER A 449 25.36 13.75 -2.80
C SER A 449 23.90 13.73 -2.36
N ALA A 450 22.94 13.80 -3.30
CA ALA A 450 21.54 13.83 -2.96
C ALA A 450 21.08 12.52 -2.30
N ALA A 451 21.75 11.40 -2.58
CA ALA A 451 21.50 10.11 -1.95
C ALA A 451 21.76 10.09 -0.43
N LEU A 452 22.42 11.12 0.11
CA LEU A 452 22.70 11.27 1.54
C LEU A 452 21.70 12.18 2.26
N HIS A 453 20.76 12.83 1.54
CA HIS A 453 19.73 13.66 2.17
C HIS A 453 18.78 12.84 3.04
N VAL A 454 18.04 13.55 3.91
CA VAL A 454 17.01 12.97 4.78
C VAL A 454 15.91 12.24 4.01
N ALA A 455 15.63 12.67 2.79
CA ALA A 455 14.72 12.01 1.85
C ALA A 455 15.17 10.59 1.45
N SER A 456 16.48 10.33 1.45
CA SER A 456 17.07 9.12 0.85
C SER A 456 17.58 8.10 1.84
N TRP A 457 18.25 8.55 2.91
CA TRP A 457 19.03 7.67 3.76
C TRP A 457 18.18 6.62 4.52
N PRO A 458 16.93 6.90 4.98
CA PRO A 458 16.17 5.89 5.73
C PRO A 458 15.81 4.67 4.87
N VAL A 459 15.39 4.91 3.62
CA VAL A 459 15.10 3.85 2.64
C VAL A 459 16.38 3.11 2.30
N THR A 460 17.45 3.84 1.95
CA THR A 460 18.75 3.25 1.57
C THR A 460 19.35 2.38 2.67
N ALA A 461 19.31 2.84 3.92
CA ALA A 461 19.79 2.09 5.08
C ALA A 461 18.95 0.82 5.31
N SER A 462 17.63 0.92 5.17
CA SER A 462 16.72 -0.23 5.32
C SER A 462 16.97 -1.30 4.26
N LEU A 463 17.19 -0.90 2.99
CA LEU A 463 17.54 -1.82 1.90
C LEU A 463 18.87 -2.54 2.17
N LEU A 464 19.89 -1.82 2.65
CA LEU A 464 21.18 -2.41 3.02
C LEU A 464 21.06 -3.37 4.20
N CYS A 465 20.37 -2.98 5.27
CA CYS A 465 20.13 -3.84 6.43
C CYS A 465 19.44 -5.15 6.01
N PHE A 466 18.43 -5.07 5.15
CA PHE A 466 17.73 -6.24 4.64
C PHE A 466 18.64 -7.10 3.73
N ALA A 467 19.41 -6.48 2.86
CA ALA A 467 20.37 -7.18 2.00
C ALA A 467 21.43 -7.95 2.83
N PHE A 468 22.00 -7.32 3.87
CA PHE A 468 22.95 -7.97 4.76
C PHE A 468 22.32 -9.12 5.55
N ALA A 469 21.08 -8.97 6.02
CA ALA A 469 20.36 -10.05 6.69
C ALA A 469 20.15 -11.26 5.77
N LEU A 470 19.84 -11.04 4.49
CA LEU A 470 19.68 -12.10 3.50
C LEU A 470 21.01 -12.81 3.17
N LEU A 471 22.13 -12.07 3.19
CA LEU A 471 23.47 -12.61 2.88
C LEU A 471 24.18 -13.22 4.10
N TRP A 472 23.74 -12.93 5.32
CA TRP A 472 24.33 -13.40 6.58
C TRP A 472 24.56 -14.93 6.66
N PRO A 473 23.66 -15.81 6.18
CA PRO A 473 23.90 -17.25 6.22
C PRO A 473 25.15 -17.70 5.45
N LEU A 474 25.61 -16.92 4.46
CA LEU A 474 26.84 -17.22 3.71
C LEU A 474 28.11 -16.94 4.52
N SER A 475 28.13 -15.84 5.29
CA SER A 475 29.28 -15.47 6.13
C SER A 475 29.40 -16.40 7.33
N TYR A 476 28.27 -16.73 7.98
CA TYR A 476 28.24 -17.62 9.15
C TYR A 476 28.71 -19.06 8.82
N ASN A 477 28.28 -19.62 7.69
CA ASN A 477 28.66 -20.99 7.31
C ASN A 477 30.10 -21.12 6.76
N ARG A 478 30.69 -20.05 6.21
CA ARG A 478 32.11 -20.04 5.80
C ARG A 478 33.05 -20.01 7.02
N LEU A 479 32.69 -19.28 8.08
CA LEU A 479 33.47 -19.18 9.32
C LEU A 479 33.50 -20.48 10.14
N ARG A 480 32.55 -21.39 9.92
CA ARG A 480 32.42 -22.66 10.66
C ARG A 480 32.89 -23.90 9.90
N ARG A 481 33.38 -23.79 8.66
CA ARG A 481 34.07 -24.93 8.04
C ARG A 481 35.31 -25.21 8.89
N PRO A 482 35.43 -26.38 9.55
CA PRO A 482 36.70 -26.77 10.17
C PRO A 482 37.72 -26.75 9.03
N GLN A 483 38.86 -26.10 9.26
CA GLN A 483 40.04 -26.35 8.43
C GLN A 483 40.39 -27.84 8.61
N GLY A 484 39.80 -28.70 7.77
CA GLY A 484 40.04 -30.12 7.77
C GLY A 484 41.45 -30.38 7.29
N ARG A 485 42.36 -30.56 8.25
CA ARG A 485 43.61 -31.35 8.20
C ARG A 485 44.25 -31.49 6.82
N ALA A 486 45.08 -30.53 6.46
CA ALA A 486 46.25 -30.81 5.62
C ALA A 486 47.33 -31.41 6.54
N GLY A 487 47.62 -32.70 6.42
CA GLY A 487 48.71 -33.35 7.16
C GLY A 487 48.27 -34.61 7.88
N ASP A 488 48.22 -35.73 7.15
CA ASP A 488 48.88 -37.00 7.49
C ASP A 488 48.35 -38.11 6.58
N SER A 489 48.91 -38.18 5.38
CA SER A 489 48.84 -39.35 4.52
C SER A 489 50.23 -39.67 3.95
N LEU A 490 51.22 -39.80 4.84
CA LEU A 490 52.54 -40.33 4.49
C LEU A 490 53.07 -41.23 5.62
N ALA A 491 52.54 -42.45 5.72
CA ALA A 491 53.22 -43.59 6.35
C ALA A 491 52.53 -44.91 5.98
N ARG A 492 52.58 -45.27 4.69
CA ARG A 492 52.55 -46.66 4.23
C ARG A 492 53.51 -46.79 3.07
N ARG A 493 54.76 -47.05 3.38
CA ARG A 493 55.72 -47.85 2.60
C ARG A 493 56.89 -48.20 3.49
#